data_AF-A0A6S6SL57-F1
#
_entry.id   AF-A0A6S6SL57-F1
#
_cell.length_a   1.000
_cell.length_b   1.000
_cell.length_c   1.000
_cell.angle_alpha   90.00
_cell.angle_beta   90.00
_cell.angle_gamma   90.00
#
_symmetry.space_group_name_H-M   'P 1'
#
loop_
_entity.id
_entity.type
_entity.pdbx_description
1 polymer ?
#
loop_
_entity_poly.entity_id
_entity_poly.type
_entity_poly.pdbx_seq_one_letter_code
_entity_poly.pdbx_strand_id
1 'polypeptide(L)' 'MQHNDRIKTFYNRLTSKAKSKKLAVIASMRKLILMAFSIFKSEEAYQPLLAKL' A
#
# COMPACT_ATOMS: atom_id res chain seq x y z
N MET A 1 5.29 -5.97 6.55
CA MET A 1 5.19 -5.47 5.15
C MET A 1 6.35 -6.01 4.33
N GLN A 2 6.40 -7.32 4.13
CA GLN A 2 7.55 -7.96 3.50
C GLN A 2 7.32 -8.26 2.02
N HIS A 3 6.06 -8.33 1.58
CA HIS A 3 5.71 -8.83 0.23
C HIS A 3 5.16 -7.76 -0.73
N ASN A 4 5.02 -6.49 -0.30
CA ASN A 4 4.46 -5.43 -1.13
C ASN A 4 5.28 -4.15 -1.00
N ASP A 5 6.14 -3.92 -1.99
CA ASP A 5 7.06 -2.78 -2.01
C ASP A 5 6.34 -1.42 -2.07
N ARG A 6 5.18 -1.32 -2.75
CA ARG A 6 4.36 -0.09 -2.75
C ARG A 6 3.93 0.29 -1.34
N ILE A 7 3.58 -0.69 -0.52
CA ILE A 7 3.09 -0.48 0.84
C ILE A 7 4.25 -0.23 1.79
N LYS A 8 5.38 -0.91 1.60
CA LYS A 8 6.63 -0.65 2.35
C LYS A 8 7.14 0.77 2.12
N THR A 9 7.19 1.24 0.88
CA THR A 9 7.57 2.63 0.55
C THR A 9 6.59 3.64 1.14
N PHE A 10 5.28 3.35 1.09
CA PHE A 10 4.27 4.20 1.70
C PHE A 10 4.43 4.30 3.23
N TYR A 11 4.71 3.18 3.89
CA TYR A 11 5.00 3.13 5.33
C TYR A 11 6.26 3.93 5.67
N ASN A 12 7.36 3.72 4.95
CA ASN A 12 8.62 4.42 5.18
C ASN A 12 8.44 5.94 5.03
N ARG A 13 7.65 6.39 4.05
CA ARG A 13 7.30 7.81 3.87
C ARG A 13 6.47 8.36 5.04
N LEU A 14 5.55 7.56 5.60
CA LEU A 14 4.74 7.96 6.74
C LEU A 14 5.57 8.07 8.03
N THR A 15 6.46 7.11 8.27
CA THR A 15 7.35 7.12 9.44
C THR A 15 8.42 8.20 9.34
N SER A 16 8.90 8.51 8.13
CA SER A 16 9.84 9.62 7.89
C SER A 16 9.22 11.00 8.20
N LYS A 17 7.91 11.16 8.03
CA LYS A 17 7.18 12.40 8.36
C LYS A 17 6.76 12.51 9.83
N ALA A 18 7.47 11.85 10.74
CA ALA A 18 7.24 11.86 12.19
C ALA A 18 5.85 11.36 12.66
N LYS A 19 5.09 10.62 11.84
CA LYS A 19 3.85 9.99 12.32
C LYS A 19 4.17 8.82 13.25
N SER A 20 3.37 8.67 14.31
CA SER A 20 3.44 7.52 15.21
C SER A 20 3.45 6.20 14.41
N LYS A 21 4.38 5.30 14.74
CA LYS A 21 4.56 4.02 14.04
C LYS A 21 3.26 3.21 13.94
N LYS A 22 2.42 3.23 14.97
CA LYS A 22 1.09 2.58 14.96
C LYS A 22 0.16 3.18 13.91
N LEU A 23 0.10 4.51 13.82
CA LEU A 23 -0.70 5.21 12.81
C LEU A 23 -0.21 4.91 11.39
N ALA A 24 1.11 4.82 11.20
CA ALA A 24 1.68 4.44 9.92
C ALA A 24 1.27 3.02 9.48
N VAL A 25 1.23 2.07 10.42
CA VAL A 25 0.72 0.72 10.14
C VAL A 25 -0.76 0.74 9.77
N ILE A 26 -1.61 1.40 10.57
CA ILE A 26 -3.06 1.47 10.32
C ILE A 26 -3.35 2.11 8.96
N ALA A 27 -2.72 3.24 8.64
CA ALA A 27 -2.88 3.92 7.36
C ALA A 27 -2.48 3.04 6.18
N SER A 28 -1.47 2.20 6.38
CA SER A 28 -1.00 1.30 5.34
C SER A 28 -1.88 0.06 5.14
N MET A 29 -2.44 -0.49 6.22
CA MET A 29 -3.45 -1.56 6.14
C MET A 29 -4.72 -1.07 5.44
N ARG A 30 -5.19 0.13 5.77
CA ARG A 30 -6.31 0.77 5.06
C ARG A 30 -6.03 0.87 3.55
N LYS A 31 -4.81 1.25 3.18
CA LYS A 31 -4.42 1.36 1.77
C LYS A 31 -4.40 0.00 1.05
N LEU A 32 -4.01 -1.08 1.74
CA LEU A 32 -4.12 -2.45 1.22
C LEU A 32 -5.58 -2.85 0.95
N ILE A 33 -6.45 -2.62 1.93
CA ILE A 33 -7.88 -2.95 1.81
C ILE A 33 -8.53 -2.19 0.65
N LEU A 34 -8.25 -0.88 0.54
CA LEU A 34 -8.76 -0.08 -0.57
C LEU A 34 -8.27 -0.58 -1.93
N MET A 35 -7.00 -1.01 -2.02
CA MET A 35 -6.45 -1.56 -3.26
C MET A 35 -7.12 -2.89 -3.63
N ALA A 36 -7.31 -3.78 -2.66
CA ALA A 36 -8.04 -5.04 -2.87
C ALA A 36 -9.50 -4.80 -3.30
N PHE A 37 -10.17 -3.85 -2.65
CA PHE A 37 -11.54 -3.49 -3.01
C PHE A 37 -11.64 -2.85 -4.40
N SER A 38 -10.69 -1.99 -4.78
CA SER A 38 -10.63 -1.44 -6.14
C SER A 38 -10.45 -2.52 -7.19
N ILE A 39 -9.55 -3.49 -6.97
CA ILE A 39 -9.35 -4.62 -7.89
C ILE A 39 -10.64 -5.45 -7.99
N PHE A 40 -11.24 -5.77 -6.85
CA PHE A 40 -12.50 -6.53 -6.80
C PHE A 40 -13.63 -5.82 -7.56
N LYS A 41 -13.75 -4.49 -7.42
CA LYS A 41 -14.81 -3.70 -8.04
C LYS A 41 -14.57 -3.44 -9.54
N SER A 42 -13.32 -3.28 -9.94
CA SER A 42 -12.99 -2.88 -11.32
C SER A 42 -12.92 -4.06 -12.28
N GLU A 43 -12.93 -5.32 -11.79
CA GLU A 43 -12.69 -6.55 -12.59
C GLU A 43 -11.35 -6.55 -13.36
N GLU A 44 -10.53 -5.52 -13.20
CA GLU A 44 -9.22 -5.40 -13.81
C GLU A 44 -8.18 -6.20 -13.03
N ALA A 45 -7.32 -6.91 -13.77
CA ALA A 45 -6.21 -7.64 -13.17
C ALA A 45 -5.28 -6.69 -12.41
N TYR A 46 -4.81 -7.13 -11.24
CA TYR A 46 -3.87 -6.37 -10.44
C TYR A 46 -2.58 -6.08 -11.24
N GLN A 47 -2.29 -4.80 -11.46
CA GLN A 47 -1.04 -4.37 -12.09
C GLN A 47 0.03 -4.05 -11.03
N PRO A 48 1.08 -4.88 -10.91
CA PRO A 48 2.22 -4.55 -10.06
C PRO A 48 3.01 -3.38 -10.64
N LEU A 49 3.67 -2.60 -9.77
CA LEU A 49 4.37 -1.36 -10.14
C LEU A 49 5.49 -1.58 -11.18
N LEU A 50 6.02 -2.82 -11.28
CA LEU A 50 7.10 -3.20 -12.20
C LEU A 50 6.61 -3.59 -13.61
N ALA A 51 5.30 -3.68 -13.88
CA ALA A 51 4.78 -4.22 -15.13
C ALA A 51 4.81 -3.24 -16.33
N LYS A 52 5.53 -2.11 -16.22
CA LYS A 52 5.79 -1.19 -17.34
C LYS A 52 7.30 -0.97 -17.47
N LEU A 53 7.93 -1.84 -18.26
CA LEU A 53 9.17 -1.59 -19.00
C LEU A 53 8.91 -1.95 -20.45
#